data_AF-A0A6N0ZAY4-F1
#
_entry.id   AF-A0A6N0ZAY4-F1
#
_cell.length_a   1.000
_cell.length_b   1.000
_cell.length_c   1.000
_cell.angle_alpha   90.00
_cell.angle_beta   90.00
_cell.angle_gamma   90.00
#
_symmetry.space_group_name_H-M   'P 1'
#
loop_
_entity.id
_entity.type
_entity.pdbx_description
1 polymer ?
#
loop_
_entity_poly.entity_id
_entity_poly.type
_entity_poly.pdbx_seq_one_letter_code
_entity_poly.pdbx_strand_id
1 'polypeptide(L)'
;MNTFPDGKRRQRVRAWVEQPRVQNGIIGLILVNAALLGLETSSSAMAAAGGLIVLLDRAILAVFVGEIALRLYAHRAAFWRDPWSVFDFAVVAIALLPATGPLAVLRALRVLRVLRLLTMVPSMRRVVGALLAAIPGLGSIAMVLLIAYIIVNAMQSYTEAEQRDTKRAVEAAREHIEADLHAEMRSLRDEIRVLKSLLSGNASNPPALAPDRTASERR
;
A
#
# COMPACT_ATOMS: atom_id res chain seq x y z
N MET A 1 40.62 -19.60 37.38
CA MET A 1 39.83 -20.25 38.46
C MET A 1 38.35 -19.93 38.22
N ASN A 2 37.57 -20.89 37.71
CA ASN A 2 36.08 -20.99 37.82
C ASN A 2 35.57 -22.11 36.90
N THR A 3 35.94 -23.34 37.22
CA THR A 3 35.34 -24.56 36.67
C THR A 3 34.07 -24.88 37.44
N PHE A 4 32.96 -24.22 37.09
CA PHE A 4 31.65 -24.62 37.59
C PHE A 4 31.23 -25.98 36.99
N PRO A 5 30.69 -26.93 37.79
CA PRO A 5 30.19 -28.22 37.29
C PRO A 5 29.05 -28.10 36.26
N ASP A 6 28.40 -26.93 36.18
CA ASP A 6 27.38 -26.60 35.17
C ASP A 6 27.94 -26.62 33.74
N GLY A 7 29.22 -26.32 33.56
CA GLY A 7 29.86 -26.34 32.24
C GLY A 7 29.76 -27.72 31.59
N LYS A 8 30.01 -28.80 32.35
CA LYS A 8 30.02 -30.18 31.84
C LYS A 8 28.62 -30.70 31.50
N ARG A 9 27.59 -30.34 32.29
CA ARG A 9 26.19 -30.70 31.98
C ARG A 9 25.70 -29.93 30.76
N ARG A 10 26.01 -28.63 30.67
CA ARG A 10 25.64 -27.77 29.54
C ARG A 10 26.32 -28.20 28.24
N GLN A 11 27.61 -28.54 28.26
CA GLN A 11 28.33 -29.07 27.10
C GLN A 11 27.73 -30.39 26.62
N ARG A 12 27.31 -31.26 27.53
CA ARG A 12 26.62 -32.52 27.19
C ARG A 12 25.26 -32.26 26.54
N VAL A 13 24.46 -31.35 27.10
CA VAL A 13 23.17 -30.95 26.50
C VAL A 13 23.39 -30.37 25.11
N ARG A 14 24.37 -29.48 24.95
CA ARG A 14 24.71 -28.90 23.64
C ARG A 14 25.13 -29.97 22.64
N ALA A 15 26.06 -30.85 23.03
CA ALA A 15 26.52 -31.95 22.19
C ALA A 15 25.40 -32.92 21.82
N TRP A 16 24.39 -33.09 22.68
CA TRP A 16 23.21 -33.91 22.40
C TRP A 16 22.24 -33.23 21.42
N VAL A 17 21.95 -31.93 21.61
CA VAL A 17 21.07 -31.15 20.72
C VAL A 17 21.68 -31.00 19.32
N GLU A 18 23.00 -30.87 19.22
CA GLU A 18 23.73 -30.76 17.95
C GLU A 18 23.88 -32.11 17.22
N GLN A 19 23.39 -33.23 17.78
CA GLN A 19 23.49 -34.52 17.10
C GLN A 19 22.66 -34.52 15.80
N PRO A 20 23.21 -35.03 14.68
CA PRO A 20 22.48 -35.13 13.41
C PRO A 20 21.17 -35.90 13.53
N ARG A 21 21.09 -36.89 14.43
CA ARG A 21 19.87 -37.66 14.68
C ARG A 21 18.76 -36.80 15.30
N VAL A 22 19.12 -35.94 16.26
CA VAL A 22 18.17 -35.03 16.91
C VAL A 22 17.71 -33.98 15.91
N GLN A 23 18.64 -33.38 15.14
CA GLN A 23 18.29 -32.44 14.07
C GLN A 23 17.38 -33.07 13.00
N ASN A 24 17.72 -34.25 12.49
CA ASN A 24 16.92 -34.94 11.49
C ASN A 24 15.54 -35.33 12.05
N GLY A 25 15.45 -35.71 13.32
CA GLY A 25 14.19 -35.96 14.01
C GLY A 25 13.32 -34.71 14.10
N ILE A 26 13.90 -33.57 14.45
CA ILE A 26 13.20 -32.27 14.48
C ILE A 26 12.72 -31.88 13.08
N ILE A 27 13.57 -32.03 12.05
CA ILE A 27 13.19 -31.76 10.65
C ILE A 27 12.02 -32.66 10.23
N GLY A 28 12.08 -33.95 10.54
CA GLY A 28 10.98 -34.88 10.30
C GLY A 28 9.69 -34.44 10.99
N LEU A 29 9.79 -33.98 12.24
CA LEU A 29 8.65 -33.47 13.01
C LEU A 29 8.05 -32.21 12.39
N ILE A 30 8.88 -31.31 11.84
CA ILE A 30 8.40 -30.12 11.11
C ILE A 30 7.65 -30.53 9.84
N LEU A 31 8.17 -31.51 9.09
CA LEU A 31 7.51 -32.02 7.88
C LEU A 31 6.16 -32.68 8.19
N VAL A 32 6.11 -33.51 9.22
CA VAL A 32 4.86 -34.10 9.71
C VAL A 32 3.88 -33.00 10.11
N ASN A 33 4.35 -31.98 10.82
CA ASN A 33 3.49 -30.88 11.24
C ASN A 33 2.99 -30.02 10.07
N ALA A 34 3.80 -29.81 9.05
CA ALA A 34 3.38 -29.15 7.81
C ALA A 34 2.31 -29.97 7.08
N ALA A 35 2.44 -31.30 7.05
CA ALA A 35 1.42 -32.18 6.50
C ALA A 35 0.11 -32.11 7.31
N LEU A 36 0.18 -32.12 8.64
CA LEU A 36 -0.98 -31.94 9.51
C LEU A 36 -1.69 -30.62 9.25
N LEU A 37 -0.96 -29.52 9.04
CA LEU A 37 -1.55 -28.22 8.69
C LEU A 37 -2.32 -28.27 7.35
N GLY A 38 -1.79 -29.01 6.37
CA GLY A 38 -2.50 -29.28 5.12
C GLY A 38 -3.80 -30.06 5.36
N LEU A 39 -3.77 -31.04 6.25
CA LEU A 39 -4.95 -31.81 6.65
C LEU A 39 -5.96 -30.96 7.45
N GLU A 40 -5.51 -30.02 8.29
CA GLU A 40 -6.38 -29.06 8.99
C GLU A 40 -7.15 -28.15 8.02
N THR A 41 -6.63 -27.94 6.82
CA THR A 41 -7.29 -27.14 5.77
C THR A 41 -8.40 -27.92 5.06
N SER A 42 -8.35 -29.27 5.11
CA SER A 42 -9.34 -30.12 4.45
C SER A 42 -10.53 -30.44 5.37
N SER A 43 -11.73 -29.98 4.97
CA SER A 43 -12.98 -30.26 5.70
C SER A 43 -13.27 -31.75 5.85
N SER A 44 -12.92 -32.58 4.85
CA SER A 44 -13.15 -34.03 4.90
C SER A 44 -12.21 -34.73 5.89
N ALA A 45 -10.93 -34.32 5.95
CA ALA A 45 -9.97 -34.84 6.91
C ALA A 45 -10.32 -34.43 8.34
N MET A 46 -10.76 -33.18 8.52
CA MET A 46 -11.22 -32.67 9.81
C MET A 46 -12.49 -33.37 10.31
N ALA A 47 -13.41 -33.74 9.41
CA ALA A 47 -14.59 -34.51 9.77
C ALA A 47 -14.26 -35.96 10.18
N ALA A 48 -13.29 -36.60 9.52
CA ALA A 48 -12.89 -37.97 9.81
C ALA A 48 -12.01 -38.10 11.06
N ALA A 49 -11.04 -37.20 11.25
CA ALA A 49 -9.99 -37.34 12.26
C ALA A 49 -9.54 -36.01 12.90
N GLY A 50 -10.35 -34.95 12.85
CA GLY A 50 -9.95 -33.60 13.29
C GLY A 50 -9.43 -33.54 14.73
N GLY A 51 -10.03 -34.29 15.66
CA GLY A 51 -9.56 -34.35 17.05
C GLY A 51 -8.13 -34.91 17.17
N LEU A 52 -7.82 -35.97 16.41
CA LEU A 52 -6.49 -36.58 16.39
C LEU A 52 -5.46 -35.66 15.72
N ILE A 53 -5.83 -35.00 14.62
CA ILE A 53 -4.97 -34.04 13.90
C ILE A 53 -4.56 -32.90 14.84
N VAL A 54 -5.53 -32.30 15.54
CA VAL A 54 -5.27 -31.19 16.49
C VAL A 54 -4.46 -31.66 17.70
N LEU A 55 -4.70 -32.88 18.19
CA LEU A 55 -3.91 -33.46 19.29
C LEU A 55 -2.44 -33.64 18.88
N LEU A 56 -2.20 -34.20 17.69
CA LEU A 56 -0.86 -34.37 17.14
C LEU A 56 -0.17 -33.02 16.90
N ASP A 57 -0.89 -32.01 16.37
CA ASP A 57 -0.34 -30.65 16.21
C ASP A 57 0.13 -30.08 17.55
N ARG A 58 -0.70 -30.19 18.60
CA ARG A 58 -0.36 -29.73 19.95
C ARG A 58 0.79 -30.50 20.56
N ALA A 59 0.86 -31.81 20.36
CA ALA A 59 1.96 -32.64 20.85
C ALA A 59 3.29 -32.24 20.19
N ILE A 60 3.28 -32.00 18.88
CA ILE A 60 4.47 -31.54 18.14
C ILE A 60 4.88 -30.14 18.61
N LEU A 61 3.93 -29.23 18.81
CA LEU A 61 4.22 -27.91 19.38
C LEU A 61 4.87 -28.03 20.76
N ALA A 62 4.39 -28.91 21.63
CA ALA A 62 4.99 -29.14 22.95
C ALA A 62 6.44 -29.63 22.86
N VAL A 63 6.75 -30.53 21.91
CA VAL A 63 8.13 -30.96 21.64
C VAL A 63 9.00 -29.78 21.22
N PHE A 64 8.51 -28.91 20.34
CA PHE A 64 9.23 -27.72 19.89
C PHE A 64 9.47 -26.70 21.01
N VAL A 65 8.52 -26.53 21.93
CA VAL A 65 8.70 -25.70 23.11
C VAL A 65 9.83 -26.26 23.99
N GLY A 66 9.82 -27.56 24.25
CA GLY A 66 10.89 -28.23 25.01
C GLY A 66 12.26 -28.10 24.34
N GLU A 67 12.29 -28.23 23.02
CA GLU A 67 13.50 -28.10 22.21
C GLU A 67 14.11 -26.68 22.25
N ILE A 68 13.28 -25.64 22.12
CA ILE A 68 13.72 -24.25 22.27
C ILE A 68 14.14 -23.95 23.69
N ALA A 69 13.41 -24.43 24.70
CA ALA A 69 13.80 -24.25 26.10
C ALA A 69 15.17 -24.88 26.39
N LEU A 70 15.44 -26.06 25.82
CA LEU A 70 16.73 -26.73 25.95
C LEU A 70 17.85 -25.97 25.25
N ARG A 71 17.60 -25.43 24.04
CA ARG A 71 18.56 -24.57 23.33
C ARG A 71 18.84 -23.28 24.08
N LEU A 72 17.81 -22.64 24.63
CA LEU A 72 17.94 -21.43 25.46
C LEU A 72 18.78 -21.72 26.71
N TYR A 73 18.53 -22.85 27.39
CA TYR A 73 19.34 -23.28 28.53
C TYR A 73 20.80 -23.55 28.13
N ALA A 74 21.02 -24.19 26.98
CA ALA A 74 22.36 -24.51 26.49
C ALA A 74 23.17 -23.28 26.05
N HIS A 75 22.55 -22.29 25.41
CA HIS A 75 23.22 -21.15 24.77
C HIS A 75 23.13 -19.83 25.57
N ARG A 76 22.17 -19.69 26.49
CA ARG A 76 21.95 -18.49 27.33
C ARG A 76 22.01 -17.17 26.53
N ALA A 77 22.96 -16.29 26.83
CA ALA A 77 23.10 -14.99 26.18
C ALA A 77 23.46 -15.12 24.68
N ALA A 78 24.13 -16.20 24.28
CA ALA A 78 24.44 -16.45 22.87
C ALA A 78 23.19 -16.76 22.04
N PHE A 79 22.11 -17.27 22.67
CA PHE A 79 20.83 -17.51 22.01
C PHE A 79 20.26 -16.22 21.42
N TRP A 80 20.32 -15.13 22.17
CA TRP A 80 19.78 -13.82 21.76
C TRP A 80 20.64 -13.10 20.70
N ARG A 81 21.88 -13.56 20.47
CA ARG A 81 22.77 -13.02 19.44
C ARG A 81 22.65 -13.73 18.10
N ASP A 82 22.00 -14.90 18.06
CA ASP A 82 21.76 -15.65 16.83
C ASP A 82 20.35 -15.30 16.30
N PRO A 83 20.24 -14.58 15.16
CA PRO A 83 18.96 -14.16 14.60
C PRO A 83 18.02 -15.34 14.32
N TRP A 84 18.58 -16.51 13.99
CA TRP A 84 17.82 -17.71 13.68
C TRP A 84 17.20 -18.34 14.92
N SER A 85 17.91 -18.35 16.04
CA SER A 85 17.40 -18.77 17.34
C SER A 85 16.29 -17.85 17.84
N VAL A 86 16.46 -16.53 17.66
CA VAL A 86 15.43 -15.53 18.01
C VAL A 86 14.18 -15.68 17.15
N PHE A 87 14.34 -15.92 15.84
CA PHE A 87 13.22 -16.19 14.94
C PHE A 87 12.42 -17.43 15.37
N ASP A 88 13.10 -18.54 15.63
CA ASP A 88 12.48 -19.77 16.12
C ASP A 88 11.68 -19.54 17.41
N PHE A 89 12.26 -18.79 18.35
CA PHE A 89 11.59 -18.41 19.60
C PHE A 89 10.32 -17.60 19.34
N ALA A 90 10.38 -16.60 18.46
CA ALA A 90 9.22 -15.78 18.14
C ALA A 90 8.08 -16.61 17.52
N VAL A 91 8.40 -17.52 16.60
CA VAL A 91 7.42 -18.39 15.96
C VAL A 91 6.72 -19.30 16.98
N VAL A 92 7.48 -19.91 17.91
CA VAL A 92 6.90 -20.74 18.97
C VAL A 92 6.12 -19.92 19.99
N ALA A 93 6.60 -18.72 20.35
CA ALA A 93 5.90 -17.81 21.25
C ALA A 93 4.53 -17.40 20.69
N ILE A 94 4.46 -17.04 19.40
CA ILE A 94 3.19 -16.73 18.72
C ILE A 94 2.26 -17.95 18.70
N ALA A 95 2.80 -19.15 18.52
CA ALA A 95 2.01 -20.39 18.51
C ALA A 95 1.42 -20.76 19.89
N LEU A 96 2.05 -20.30 20.98
CA LEU A 96 1.55 -20.48 22.35
C LEU A 96 0.42 -19.51 22.72
N LEU A 97 0.30 -18.37 22.01
CA LEU A 97 -0.74 -17.39 22.31
C LEU A 97 -2.13 -17.96 22.00
N PRO A 98 -3.09 -17.82 22.92
CA PRO A 98 -4.46 -18.29 22.69
C PRO A 98 -5.12 -17.46 21.59
N ALA A 99 -5.39 -18.11 20.45
CA ALA A 99 -6.05 -17.49 19.31
C ALA A 99 -7.58 -17.46 19.51
N THR A 100 -8.03 -16.62 20.45
CA THR A 100 -9.46 -16.38 20.77
C THR A 100 -9.86 -14.94 20.44
N GLY A 101 -11.13 -14.72 20.07
CA GLY A 101 -11.65 -13.38 19.77
C GLY A 101 -10.86 -12.64 18.67
N PRO A 102 -10.49 -11.37 18.86
CA PRO A 102 -9.71 -10.58 17.89
C PRO A 102 -8.36 -11.22 17.51
N LEU A 103 -7.82 -12.09 18.37
CA LEU A 103 -6.56 -12.80 18.13
C LEU A 103 -6.73 -14.07 17.29
N ALA A 104 -7.90 -14.31 16.70
CA ALA A 104 -8.12 -15.45 15.80
C ALA A 104 -7.15 -15.48 14.62
N VAL A 105 -6.67 -14.31 14.16
CA VAL A 105 -5.65 -14.21 13.10
C VAL A 105 -4.32 -14.87 13.49
N LEU A 106 -3.98 -14.95 14.79
CA LEU A 106 -2.79 -15.65 15.27
C LEU A 106 -2.84 -17.15 14.97
N ARG A 107 -4.04 -17.71 14.73
CA ARG A 107 -4.19 -19.09 14.26
C ARG A 107 -3.57 -19.28 12.88
N ALA A 108 -3.76 -18.32 11.98
CA ALA A 108 -3.17 -18.37 10.64
C ALA A 108 -1.64 -18.26 10.69
N LEU A 109 -1.11 -17.44 11.61
CA LEU A 109 0.34 -17.30 11.82
C LEU A 109 1.02 -18.61 12.23
N ARG A 110 0.28 -19.63 12.65
CA ARG A 110 0.84 -20.96 12.89
C ARG A 110 1.50 -21.54 11.64
N VAL A 111 1.08 -21.15 10.43
CA VAL A 111 1.75 -21.54 9.17
C VAL A 111 3.23 -21.13 9.14
N LEU A 112 3.60 -20.06 9.86
CA LEU A 112 4.98 -19.60 9.98
C LEU A 112 5.90 -20.66 10.60
N ARG A 113 5.36 -21.63 11.35
CA ARG A 113 6.16 -22.74 11.89
C ARG A 113 6.78 -23.61 10.79
N VAL A 114 6.18 -23.67 9.60
CA VAL A 114 6.77 -24.35 8.44
C VAL A 114 8.06 -23.66 8.02
N LEU A 115 8.17 -22.34 8.23
CA LEU A 115 9.41 -21.59 7.98
C LEU A 115 10.56 -22.01 8.90
N ARG A 116 10.30 -22.76 9.99
CA ARG A 116 11.38 -23.33 10.81
C ARG A 116 12.23 -24.36 10.05
N LEU A 117 11.74 -24.90 8.93
CA LEU A 117 12.61 -25.65 8.00
C LEU A 117 13.77 -24.78 7.51
N LEU A 118 13.54 -23.47 7.30
CA LEU A 118 14.58 -22.55 6.86
C LEU A 118 15.66 -22.36 7.93
N THR A 119 15.28 -22.37 9.22
CA THR A 119 16.21 -22.17 10.33
C THR A 119 16.94 -23.46 10.72
N MET A 120 16.34 -24.63 10.50
CA MET A 120 16.94 -25.93 10.82
C MET A 120 17.87 -26.44 9.72
N VAL A 121 17.60 -26.12 8.46
CA VAL A 121 18.39 -26.62 7.33
C VAL A 121 19.54 -25.63 7.01
N PRO A 122 20.82 -26.00 7.21
CA PRO A 122 21.93 -25.06 7.05
C PRO A 122 22.10 -24.51 5.62
N SER A 123 21.72 -25.28 4.60
CA SER A 123 21.69 -24.79 3.21
C SER A 123 20.64 -23.70 3.01
N MET A 124 19.44 -23.84 3.60
CA MET A 124 18.38 -22.83 3.53
C MET A 124 18.79 -21.54 4.24
N ARG A 125 19.42 -21.64 5.43
CA ARG A 125 19.98 -20.47 6.14
C ARG A 125 20.97 -19.69 5.27
N ARG A 126 21.84 -20.39 4.54
CA ARG A 126 22.80 -19.76 3.62
C ARG A 126 22.12 -19.05 2.47
N VAL A 127 21.14 -19.70 1.83
CA VAL A 127 20.37 -19.11 0.72
C VAL A 127 19.63 -17.86 1.18
N VAL A 128 18.85 -17.96 2.26
CA VAL A 128 18.09 -16.84 2.81
C VAL A 128 19.04 -15.73 3.29
N GLY A 129 20.14 -16.09 3.95
CA GLY A 129 21.16 -15.14 4.36
C GLY A 129 21.77 -14.37 3.19
N ALA A 130 22.04 -15.04 2.07
CA ALA A 130 22.53 -14.39 0.85
C ALA A 130 21.48 -13.43 0.25
N LEU A 131 20.20 -13.82 0.25
CA LEU A 131 19.11 -12.95 -0.20
C LEU A 131 18.97 -11.72 0.71
N LEU A 132 19.01 -11.90 2.02
CA LEU A 132 18.94 -10.79 2.98
C LEU A 132 20.17 -9.87 2.86
N ALA A 133 21.35 -10.42 2.58
CA ALA A 133 22.56 -9.63 2.34
C ALA A 133 22.49 -8.78 1.06
N ALA A 134 21.62 -9.12 0.11
CA ALA A 134 21.39 -8.31 -1.09
C ALA A 134 20.45 -7.11 -0.82
N ILE A 135 19.64 -7.14 0.25
CA ILE A 135 18.66 -6.08 0.56
C ILE A 135 19.30 -4.70 0.72
N PRO A 136 20.43 -4.53 1.44
CA PRO A 136 21.10 -3.23 1.52
C PRO A 136 21.48 -2.67 0.14
N GLY A 137 21.95 -3.52 -0.77
CA GLY A 137 22.29 -3.12 -2.14
C GLY A 137 21.06 -2.70 -2.95
N LEU A 138 19.95 -3.43 -2.81
CA LEU A 138 18.65 -3.05 -3.38
C LEU A 138 18.11 -1.75 -2.78
N GLY A 139 18.39 -1.49 -1.49
CA GLY A 139 18.01 -0.26 -0.80
C GLY A 139 18.61 0.99 -1.44
N SER A 140 19.86 0.93 -1.88
CA SER A 140 20.51 2.03 -2.61
C SER A 140 19.82 2.31 -3.95
N ILE A 141 19.47 1.26 -4.70
CA ILE A 141 18.75 1.40 -5.98
C ILE A 141 17.35 1.97 -5.72
N ALA A 142 16.65 1.45 -4.72
CA ALA A 142 15.34 1.96 -4.32
C ALA A 142 15.39 3.44 -3.91
N MET A 143 16.45 3.87 -3.21
CA MET A 143 16.65 5.27 -2.83
C MET A 143 16.82 6.16 -4.06
N VAL A 144 17.64 5.76 -5.03
CA VAL A 144 17.82 6.51 -6.28
C VAL A 144 16.50 6.61 -7.05
N LEU A 145 15.77 5.49 -7.16
CA LEU A 145 14.45 5.47 -7.80
C LEU A 145 13.44 6.36 -7.06
N LEU A 146 13.48 6.40 -5.73
CA LEU A 146 12.62 7.24 -4.91
C LEU A 146 12.92 8.73 -5.13
N ILE A 147 14.19 9.11 -5.17
CA ILE A 147 14.61 10.49 -5.47
C ILE A 147 14.15 10.88 -6.88
N ALA A 148 14.38 10.01 -7.88
CA ALA A 148 13.94 10.24 -9.25
C ALA A 148 12.42 10.41 -9.33
N TYR A 149 11.67 9.55 -8.63
CA TYR A 149 10.21 9.63 -8.53
C TYR A 149 9.76 10.99 -7.96
N ILE A 150 10.37 11.45 -6.86
CA ILE A 150 10.06 12.75 -6.25
C ILE A 150 10.32 13.89 -7.23
N ILE A 151 11.46 13.88 -7.92
CA ILE A 151 11.82 14.94 -8.88
C ILE A 151 10.82 14.97 -10.04
N VAL A 152 10.50 13.82 -10.63
CA VAL A 152 9.53 13.74 -11.73
C VAL A 152 8.16 14.22 -11.28
N ASN A 153 7.70 13.78 -10.12
CA ASN A 153 6.42 14.22 -9.57
C ASN A 153 6.40 15.73 -9.30
N ALA A 154 7.48 16.30 -8.75
CA ALA A 154 7.60 17.73 -8.54
C ALA A 154 7.58 18.50 -9.86
N MET A 155 8.37 18.06 -10.85
CA MET A 155 8.40 18.67 -12.19
C MET A 155 7.03 18.64 -12.85
N GLN A 156 6.32 17.51 -12.79
CA GLN A 156 4.95 17.40 -13.28
C GLN A 156 4.01 18.37 -12.55
N SER A 157 4.11 18.47 -11.22
CA SER A 157 3.31 19.41 -10.44
C SER A 157 3.57 20.87 -10.84
N TYR A 158 4.81 21.25 -11.15
CA TYR A 158 5.14 22.60 -11.63
C TYR A 158 4.61 22.84 -13.05
N THR A 159 4.81 21.88 -13.96
CA THR A 159 4.28 21.98 -15.34
C THR A 159 2.76 22.07 -15.35
N GLU A 160 2.07 21.30 -14.51
CA GLU A 160 0.62 21.40 -14.37
C GLU A 160 0.17 22.78 -13.86
N ALA A 161 0.92 23.37 -12.93
CA ALA A 161 0.61 24.71 -12.41
C ALA A 161 0.71 25.77 -13.52
N GLU A 162 1.80 25.76 -14.29
CA GLU A 162 2.01 26.69 -15.41
C GLU A 162 0.97 26.52 -16.53
N GLN A 163 0.61 25.27 -16.84
CA GLN A 163 -0.47 24.99 -17.78
C GLN A 163 -1.83 25.47 -17.28
N ARG A 164 -2.11 25.36 -15.97
CA ARG A 164 -3.37 25.86 -15.38
C ARG A 164 -3.46 27.38 -15.48
N ASP A 165 -2.38 28.10 -15.22
CA ASP A 165 -2.37 29.56 -15.27
C ASP A 165 -2.50 30.08 -16.71
N THR A 166 -1.81 29.44 -17.66
CA THR A 166 -1.94 29.75 -19.09
C THR A 166 -3.38 29.52 -19.57
N LYS A 167 -3.99 28.38 -19.20
CA LYS A 167 -5.39 28.08 -19.55
C LYS A 167 -6.36 29.10 -18.97
N ARG A 168 -6.19 29.47 -17.69
CA ARG A 168 -7.02 30.51 -17.04
C ARG A 168 -6.90 31.86 -17.71
N ALA A 169 -5.68 32.26 -18.10
CA ALA A 169 -5.48 33.53 -18.82
C ALA A 169 -6.19 33.53 -20.18
N VAL A 170 -6.12 32.42 -20.91
CA VAL A 170 -6.83 32.23 -22.19
C VAL A 170 -8.35 32.24 -21.99
N GLU A 171 -8.84 31.52 -20.99
CA GLU A 171 -10.28 31.48 -20.66
C GLU A 171 -10.80 32.86 -20.27
N ALA A 172 -10.09 33.59 -19.40
CA ALA A 172 -10.45 34.94 -19.00
C ALA A 172 -10.46 35.93 -20.18
N ALA A 173 -9.47 35.84 -21.08
CA ALA A 173 -9.42 36.67 -22.29
C ALA A 173 -10.59 36.36 -23.23
N ARG A 174 -10.92 35.08 -23.40
CA ARG A 174 -12.07 34.64 -24.21
C ARG A 174 -13.39 35.15 -23.63
N GLU A 175 -13.60 35.01 -22.32
CA GLU A 175 -14.79 35.52 -21.63
C GLU A 175 -14.91 37.04 -21.77
N HIS A 176 -13.80 37.77 -21.68
CA HIS A 176 -13.79 39.22 -21.86
C HIS A 176 -14.19 39.63 -23.29
N ILE A 177 -13.62 39.00 -24.32
CA ILE A 177 -13.98 39.25 -25.72
C ILE A 177 -15.45 38.91 -25.98
N GLU A 178 -15.92 37.77 -25.46
CA GLU A 178 -17.32 37.40 -25.56
C GLU A 178 -18.21 38.45 -24.88
N ALA A 179 -17.87 38.91 -23.67
CA ALA A 179 -18.64 39.94 -22.96
C ALA A 179 -18.72 41.28 -23.70
N ASP A 180 -17.59 41.74 -24.28
CA ASP A 180 -17.50 42.98 -25.05
C ASP A 180 -18.32 42.90 -26.33
N LEU A 181 -18.20 41.79 -27.08
CA LEU A 181 -19.00 41.55 -28.27
C LEU A 181 -20.51 41.55 -27.94
N HIS A 182 -20.88 40.92 -26.82
CA HIS A 182 -22.28 40.95 -26.36
C HIS A 182 -22.73 42.36 -25.97
N ALA A 183 -21.83 43.22 -25.45
CA ALA A 183 -22.15 44.60 -25.11
C ALA A 183 -22.34 45.48 -26.35
N GLU A 184 -21.43 45.40 -27.33
CA GLU A 184 -21.54 46.13 -28.60
C GLU A 184 -22.81 45.75 -29.37
N MET A 185 -23.12 44.45 -29.45
CA MET A 185 -24.33 43.95 -30.10
C MET A 185 -25.62 44.44 -29.42
N ARG A 186 -25.60 44.64 -28.09
CA ARG A 186 -26.71 45.24 -27.35
C ARG A 186 -26.85 46.73 -27.69
N SER A 187 -25.74 47.48 -27.70
CA SER A 187 -25.74 48.91 -28.07
C SER A 187 -26.29 49.12 -29.48
N LEU A 188 -25.76 48.38 -30.47
CA LEU A 188 -26.21 48.47 -31.86
C LEU A 188 -27.71 48.18 -32.00
N ARG A 189 -28.22 47.18 -31.26
CA ARG A 189 -29.65 46.86 -31.26
C ARG A 189 -30.50 47.99 -30.69
N ASP A 190 -30.03 48.63 -29.63
CA ASP A 190 -30.74 49.74 -29.00
C ASP A 190 -30.68 51.01 -29.87
N GLU A 191 -29.54 51.32 -30.50
CA GLU A 191 -29.41 52.41 -31.48
C GLU A 191 -30.35 52.22 -32.67
N ILE A 192 -30.41 51.03 -33.25
CA ILE A 192 -31.35 50.70 -34.34
C ILE A 192 -32.80 50.88 -33.87
N ARG A 193 -33.13 50.47 -32.63
CA ARG A 193 -34.48 50.65 -32.06
C ARG A 193 -34.84 52.13 -31.95
N VAL A 194 -33.91 52.96 -31.48
CA VAL A 194 -34.10 54.42 -31.37
C VAL A 194 -34.28 55.03 -32.76
N LEU A 195 -33.40 54.74 -33.72
CA LEU A 195 -33.50 55.23 -35.09
C LEU A 195 -34.84 54.86 -35.74
N LYS A 196 -35.29 53.61 -35.53
CA LYS A 196 -36.60 53.15 -36.01
C LYS A 196 -37.74 53.96 -35.41
N SER A 197 -37.68 54.28 -34.11
CA SER A 197 -38.72 55.07 -33.43
C SER A 197 -38.79 56.51 -33.94
N LEU A 198 -37.63 57.15 -34.21
CA LEU A 198 -37.54 58.50 -34.78
C LEU A 198 -38.10 58.55 -36.20
N LEU A 199 -37.79 57.54 -37.02
CA LEU A 199 -38.30 57.46 -38.39
C LEU A 199 -39.83 57.23 -38.39
N SER A 200 -40.33 56.33 -37.54
CA SER A 200 -41.78 56.10 -37.42
C SER A 200 -42.54 57.32 -36.87
N GLY A 201 -41.92 58.13 -36.02
CA GLY A 201 -42.50 59.37 -35.49
C GLY A 201 -42.43 60.56 -36.45
N ASN A 202 -41.49 60.57 -37.39
CA ASN A 202 -41.41 61.58 -38.45
C ASN A 202 -42.35 61.26 -39.63
N ALA A 203 -42.55 59.98 -39.94
CA ALA A 203 -43.46 59.54 -41.00
C ALA A 203 -44.95 59.85 -40.72
N SER A 204 -45.31 60.22 -39.48
CA SER A 204 -46.66 60.62 -39.09
C SER A 204 -46.95 62.12 -39.22
N ASN A 205 -46.01 62.96 -39.68
CA ASN A 205 -46.23 64.41 -39.88
C ASN A 205 -45.93 64.85 -41.33
N PRO A 206 -46.90 64.85 -42.25
CA PRO A 206 -46.68 65.28 -43.63
C PRO A 206 -46.58 66.82 -43.76
N PRO A 207 -45.73 67.35 -44.66
CA PRO A 207 -45.54 68.78 -44.85
C PRO A 207 -46.77 69.45 -45.49
N ALA A 208 -47.22 70.56 -44.91
CA ALA A 208 -48.34 71.38 -45.39
C ALA A 208 -48.03 72.00 -46.77
N LEU A 209 -48.93 71.79 -47.75
CA LEU A 209 -48.91 72.44 -49.06
C LEU A 209 -48.92 73.97 -48.93
N ALA A 210 -48.01 74.66 -49.62
CA ALA A 210 -48.01 76.11 -49.80
C ALA A 210 -49.06 76.53 -50.86
N PRO A 211 -49.79 77.66 -50.69
CA PRO A 211 -50.84 78.07 -51.62
C PRO A 211 -50.32 78.89 -52.82
N ASP A 212 -50.89 78.56 -53.98
CA ASP A 212 -50.76 79.17 -55.31
C ASP A 212 -51.18 80.67 -55.31
N ARG A 213 -50.31 81.55 -55.82
CA ARG A 213 -50.58 82.98 -56.02
C ARG A 213 -50.71 83.27 -57.51
N THR A 214 -51.89 83.01 -58.06
CA THR A 214 -52.25 83.40 -59.43
C THR A 214 -53.66 83.99 -59.48
N ALA A 215 -53.90 85.16 -58.86
CA ALA A 215 -55.02 86.06 -59.23
C ALA A 215 -55.03 87.35 -58.39
N SER A 216 -54.32 88.40 -58.82
CA SER A 216 -54.80 89.79 -58.65
C SER A 216 -53.80 90.78 -59.27
N GLU A 217 -53.89 91.02 -60.59
CA GLU A 217 -53.52 92.33 -61.16
C GLU A 217 -54.11 92.45 -62.57
N ARG A 218 -55.42 92.76 -62.61
CA ARG A 218 -56.02 93.56 -63.68
C ARG A 218 -56.54 94.83 -63.03
N ARG A 219 -55.82 95.93 -63.21
CA ARG A 219 -56.36 97.28 -63.45
C ARG A 219 -55.21 98.23 -63.78
#